data_AF-A0A9L0SFD0-F1
#
_entry.id   AF-A0A9L0SFD0-F1
#
_cell.length_a   1.000
_cell.length_b   1.000
_cell.length_c   1.000
_cell.angle_alpha   90.00
_cell.angle_beta   90.00
_cell.angle_gamma   90.00
#
_symmetry.space_group_name_H-M   'P 1'
#
loop_
_entity.id
_entity.type
_entity.pdbx_description
1 polymer ?
#
loop_
_entity_poly.entity_id
_entity_poly.type
_entity_poly.pdbx_seq_one_letter_code
_entity_poly.pdbx_strand_id
1 'polypeptide(L)'
;MAAAPGALGAWQAGRARLVAACCARLGPGSRLPDSLMGRQVGPAMWARGWAPAAGGAAPRRGYSSEVKTEDELRVRYLEEENRGIVVLGINRAYAKNSFSKNLIKMLSKAVDALKSDKKVRTIIVRSEVPGIFCAGADLKERVKMNSSEVGPFVSKIRAVINEIANLPVPTIAAIDGLALGGGLELALACDIRVAASSAKMGLVETKLAIIPGGGGTQRLPRAIGMSLAKELIFSARVLDGQEAKAVGLVSHVLEQNQEGDAAYRKALDLAREFLPQVCLIMFPFFLLLDHFRANRQKQQSSLVPLMSLACFPSREVRGSSETRNSVLVYIKSLQN
;
A
#
# COMPACT_ATOMS: atom_id res chain seq x y z
N MET A 1 -25.18 -46.57 33.31
CA MET A 1 -25.60 -47.57 32.30
C MET A 1 -25.67 -46.86 30.97
N ALA A 2 -24.58 -46.89 30.20
CA ALA A 2 -24.30 -47.83 29.08
C ALA A 2 -24.70 -47.14 27.74
N ALA A 3 -23.78 -46.60 26.93
CA ALA A 3 -22.68 -47.19 26.15
C ALA A 3 -23.11 -47.84 24.81
N ALA A 4 -22.78 -47.12 23.72
CA ALA A 4 -22.15 -47.62 22.49
C ALA A 4 -23.01 -48.41 21.43
N PRO A 5 -22.45 -48.88 20.29
CA PRO A 5 -22.16 -48.11 19.04
C PRO A 5 -22.45 -48.92 17.72
N GLY A 6 -22.00 -48.40 16.56
CA GLY A 6 -21.77 -49.17 15.31
C GLY A 6 -22.72 -48.84 14.14
N ALA A 7 -22.34 -48.78 12.87
CA ALA A 7 -21.23 -49.44 12.19
C ALA A 7 -20.79 -48.71 10.89
N LEU A 8 -19.54 -48.96 10.53
CA LEU A 8 -18.85 -48.61 9.28
C LEU A 8 -19.46 -49.33 8.06
N GLY A 9 -19.51 -48.65 6.91
CA GLY A 9 -19.85 -49.20 5.60
C GLY A 9 -18.83 -48.77 4.54
N ALA A 10 -18.20 -49.77 3.94
CA ALA A 10 -17.04 -49.76 3.06
C ALA A 10 -17.05 -48.82 1.83
N TRP A 11 -15.82 -48.45 1.44
CA TRP A 11 -15.39 -48.00 0.12
C TRP A 11 -15.84 -48.91 -1.03
N GLN A 12 -16.18 -48.29 -2.17
CA GLN A 12 -15.91 -48.86 -3.49
C GLN A 12 -15.32 -47.81 -4.43
N ALA A 13 -14.13 -48.14 -4.93
CA ALA A 13 -13.45 -47.48 -6.03
C ALA A 13 -14.07 -47.89 -7.37
N GLY A 14 -14.14 -46.97 -8.33
CA GLY A 14 -14.77 -47.25 -9.62
C GLY A 14 -14.41 -46.26 -10.75
N ARG A 15 -13.20 -46.42 -11.28
CA ARG A 15 -12.79 -46.24 -12.70
C ARG A 15 -12.79 -44.85 -13.35
N ALA A 16 -11.58 -44.52 -13.79
CA ALA A 16 -11.23 -43.54 -14.82
C ALA A 16 -11.87 -43.83 -16.19
N ARG A 17 -12.11 -42.76 -16.96
CA ARG A 17 -12.07 -42.77 -18.42
C ARG A 17 -11.30 -41.55 -18.94
N LEU A 18 -10.16 -41.85 -19.54
CA LEU A 18 -9.45 -41.05 -20.53
C LEU A 18 -10.23 -41.12 -21.86
N VAL A 19 -10.41 -39.98 -22.54
CA VAL A 19 -10.45 -39.92 -24.00
C VAL A 19 -9.69 -38.67 -24.44
N ALA A 20 -8.71 -38.88 -25.31
CA ALA A 20 -7.89 -37.87 -25.95
C ALA A 20 -8.33 -37.64 -27.40
N ALA A 21 -7.99 -36.44 -27.89
CA ALA A 21 -7.64 -36.07 -29.26
C ALA A 21 -8.70 -36.03 -30.38
N CYS A 22 -8.82 -34.86 -31.02
CA CYS A 22 -8.62 -34.79 -32.47
C CYS A 22 -8.16 -33.38 -32.91
N CYS A 23 -6.93 -33.32 -33.43
CA CYS A 23 -6.46 -32.28 -34.33
C CYS A 23 -6.94 -32.61 -35.75
N ALA A 24 -7.36 -31.61 -36.52
CA ALA A 24 -7.44 -31.73 -37.98
C ALA A 24 -6.87 -30.47 -38.65
N ARG A 25 -5.74 -30.66 -39.33
CA ARG A 25 -5.24 -29.81 -40.44
C ARG A 25 -5.77 -30.43 -41.73
N LEU A 26 -6.30 -29.64 -42.66
CA LEU A 26 -6.24 -29.91 -44.10
C LEU A 26 -6.21 -28.57 -44.88
N GLY A 27 -5.36 -28.52 -45.91
CA GLY A 27 -5.07 -27.34 -46.75
C GLY A 27 -5.95 -27.23 -48.02
N PRO A 28 -5.37 -26.94 -49.20
CA PRO A 28 -5.56 -25.65 -49.88
C PRO A 28 -6.35 -25.69 -51.20
N GLY A 29 -6.94 -24.54 -51.57
CA GLY A 29 -7.00 -24.05 -52.97
C GLY A 29 -8.30 -24.25 -53.76
N SER A 30 -9.03 -23.15 -54.01
CA SER A 30 -9.73 -22.87 -55.29
C SER A 30 -10.16 -21.40 -55.39
N ARG A 31 -10.22 -20.88 -56.62
CA ARG A 31 -10.04 -19.48 -57.07
C ARG A 31 -11.27 -18.55 -57.01
N LEU A 32 -10.96 -17.26 -57.16
CA LEU A 32 -11.77 -16.02 -57.26
C LEU A 32 -12.85 -16.00 -58.38
N PRO A 33 -13.70 -14.95 -58.39
CA PRO A 33 -13.50 -13.92 -59.41
C PRO A 33 -13.43 -12.46 -58.89
N ASP A 34 -12.79 -11.65 -59.72
CA ASP A 34 -12.47 -10.22 -59.61
C ASP A 34 -13.68 -9.27 -59.56
N SER A 35 -13.55 -8.15 -58.84
CA SER A 35 -13.86 -6.83 -59.40
C SER A 35 -13.34 -5.67 -58.53
N LEU A 36 -12.67 -4.71 -59.21
CA LEU A 36 -12.52 -3.27 -58.93
C LEU A 36 -11.30 -2.78 -58.11
N MET A 37 -10.28 -2.41 -58.89
CA MET A 37 -9.50 -1.16 -58.87
C MET A 37 -9.03 -0.55 -57.54
N GLY A 38 -7.71 -0.37 -57.39
CA GLY A 38 -7.19 0.63 -56.45
C GLY A 38 -5.71 0.62 -56.06
N ARG A 39 -4.80 0.67 -57.04
CA ARG A 39 -3.49 1.37 -56.98
C ARG A 39 -2.56 1.15 -55.75
N GLN A 40 -1.54 0.32 -55.91
CA GLN A 40 -0.29 0.38 -55.12
C GLN A 40 0.65 1.47 -55.66
N VAL A 41 1.27 2.24 -54.78
CA VAL A 41 2.48 3.02 -55.07
C VAL A 41 3.47 2.83 -53.94
N GLY A 42 4.68 2.38 -54.28
CA GLY A 42 5.83 2.24 -53.38
C GLY A 42 6.51 3.58 -53.03
N PRO A 43 7.57 3.54 -52.22
CA PRO A 43 8.06 4.69 -51.49
C PRO A 43 9.16 5.45 -52.24
N ALA A 44 9.06 6.78 -52.34
CA ALA A 44 10.22 7.63 -52.62
C ALA A 44 9.95 9.10 -52.26
N MET A 45 10.86 9.63 -51.44
CA MET A 45 11.22 11.04 -51.24
C MET A 45 10.13 11.96 -50.64
N TRP A 46 10.55 12.77 -49.67
CA TRP A 46 10.72 14.22 -49.83
C TRP A 46 11.54 14.74 -48.65
N ALA A 47 12.83 14.96 -48.91
CA ALA A 47 13.67 15.84 -48.11
C ALA A 47 13.54 17.25 -48.68
N ARG A 48 12.77 18.12 -48.00
CA ARG A 48 12.86 19.60 -48.01
C ARG A 48 12.36 20.02 -46.63
N GLY A 49 13.20 20.50 -45.73
CA GLY A 49 13.79 21.84 -45.79
C GLY A 49 12.90 22.79 -44.99
N TRP A 50 12.95 22.70 -43.66
CA TRP A 50 12.22 23.60 -42.76
C TRP A 50 13.13 24.78 -42.39
N ALA A 51 12.80 25.98 -42.85
CA ALA A 51 13.44 27.22 -42.42
C ALA A 51 12.79 27.74 -41.12
N PRO A 52 13.54 28.29 -40.15
CA PRO A 52 12.98 28.75 -38.89
C PRO A 52 12.28 30.10 -39.09
N ALA A 53 11.01 30.18 -38.69
CA ALA A 53 10.33 31.46 -38.51
C ALA A 53 10.77 32.10 -37.20
N ALA A 54 11.19 33.35 -37.28
CA ALA A 54 11.67 34.16 -36.18
C ALA A 54 10.57 34.49 -35.15
N GLY A 55 10.95 34.45 -33.87
CA GLY A 55 10.58 35.47 -32.89
C GLY A 55 9.14 35.50 -32.36
N GLY A 56 8.69 34.43 -31.69
CA GLY A 56 7.56 34.47 -30.75
C GLY A 56 8.00 33.93 -29.39
N ALA A 57 8.09 34.78 -28.38
CA ALA A 57 8.49 34.39 -27.03
C ALA A 57 7.48 33.40 -26.44
N ALA A 58 7.88 32.13 -26.32
CA ALA A 58 7.13 31.12 -25.57
C ALA A 58 7.03 31.56 -24.10
N PRO A 59 5.86 31.46 -23.45
CA PRO A 59 5.74 31.80 -22.04
C PRO A 59 6.62 30.84 -21.24
N ARG A 60 7.70 31.36 -20.68
CA ARG A 60 8.51 30.67 -19.68
C ARG A 60 7.59 30.35 -18.50
N ARG A 61 7.11 29.11 -18.40
CA ARG A 61 6.56 28.58 -17.15
C ARG A 61 7.70 28.61 -16.14
N GLY A 62 7.74 29.68 -15.34
CA GLY A 62 8.56 29.73 -14.14
C GLY A 62 8.11 28.59 -13.24
N TYR A 63 8.95 27.57 -13.10
CA TYR A 63 8.86 26.68 -11.96
C TYR A 63 9.31 27.52 -10.76
N SER A 64 8.35 28.15 -10.09
CA SER A 64 8.64 28.85 -8.84
C SER A 64 9.19 27.81 -7.86
N SER A 65 10.48 27.92 -7.55
CA SER A 65 11.24 26.99 -6.72
C SER A 65 10.95 27.16 -5.21
N GLU A 66 9.82 27.76 -4.86
CA GLU A 66 9.47 28.07 -3.48
C GLU A 66 8.03 27.64 -3.17
N VAL A 67 7.76 26.33 -3.28
CA VAL A 67 6.65 25.75 -2.53
C VAL A 67 7.07 25.78 -1.07
N LYS A 68 6.44 26.63 -0.27
CA LYS A 68 6.67 26.70 1.17
C LYS A 68 6.53 25.30 1.76
N THR A 69 7.58 24.82 2.44
CA THR A 69 7.68 23.49 3.05
C THR A 69 6.57 23.18 4.06
N GLU A 70 5.82 24.20 4.49
CA GLU A 70 4.72 24.11 5.46
C GLU A 70 3.37 23.67 4.85
N ASP A 71 3.25 23.62 3.52
CA ASP A 71 2.00 23.27 2.82
C ASP A 71 1.89 21.79 2.39
N GLU A 72 2.87 20.94 2.73
CA GLU A 72 2.92 19.53 2.28
C GLU A 72 1.89 18.62 2.96
N LEU A 73 1.39 19.00 4.14
CA LEU A 73 0.36 18.29 4.89
C LEU A 73 -0.66 19.30 5.43
N ARG A 74 -1.92 19.12 5.04
CA ARG A 74 -3.03 19.96 5.50
C ARG A 74 -3.90 19.19 6.48
N VAL A 75 -4.18 19.81 7.62
CA VAL A 75 -5.10 19.29 8.63
C VAL A 75 -6.35 20.16 8.62
N ARG A 76 -7.47 19.61 8.15
CA ARG A 76 -8.74 20.34 8.03
C ARG A 76 -9.75 19.81 9.02
N TYR A 77 -10.24 20.69 9.88
CA TYR A 77 -11.42 20.46 10.70
C TYR A 77 -12.65 20.82 9.87
N LEU A 78 -13.53 19.85 9.63
CA LEU A 78 -14.74 20.09 8.87
C LEU A 78 -15.85 20.63 9.78
N GLU A 79 -16.74 21.43 9.20
CA GLU A 79 -17.83 22.11 9.89
C GLU A 79 -19.20 21.60 9.42
N GLU A 80 -20.28 22.16 9.98
CA GLU A 80 -21.67 21.85 9.66
C GLU A 80 -22.01 20.36 9.84
N GLU A 81 -22.57 19.72 8.81
CA GLU A 81 -22.90 18.30 8.77
C GLU A 81 -21.68 17.37 8.94
N ASN A 82 -20.47 17.89 8.75
CA ASN A 82 -19.21 17.16 8.89
C ASN A 82 -18.47 17.48 10.19
N ARG A 83 -19.13 18.19 11.12
CA ARG A 83 -18.53 18.60 12.40
C ARG A 83 -18.06 17.39 13.20
N GLY A 84 -16.76 17.37 13.50
CA GLY A 84 -16.10 16.25 14.18
C GLY A 84 -15.29 15.34 13.25
N ILE A 85 -15.36 15.55 11.94
CA ILE A 85 -14.48 14.89 10.97
C ILE A 85 -13.23 15.76 10.77
N VAL A 86 -12.05 15.12 10.84
CA VAL A 86 -10.78 15.75 10.47
C VAL A 86 -10.20 15.08 9.23
N VAL A 87 -9.71 15.88 8.29
CA VAL A 87 -9.06 15.41 7.08
C VAL A 87 -7.56 15.71 7.13
N LEU A 88 -6.75 14.66 7.04
CA LEU A 88 -5.31 14.72 6.80
C LEU A 88 -5.05 14.60 5.29
N GLY A 89 -4.80 15.74 4.64
CA GLY A 89 -4.54 15.84 3.21
C GLY A 89 -3.06 15.95 2.89
N ILE A 90 -2.49 14.98 2.16
CA ILE A 90 -1.10 15.03 1.70
C ILE A 90 -1.00 15.78 0.37
N ASN A 91 -0.28 16.91 0.36
CA ASN A 91 -0.18 17.82 -0.77
C ASN A 91 1.27 18.03 -1.21
N ARG A 92 1.89 16.99 -1.78
CA ARG A 92 3.30 17.01 -2.24
C ARG A 92 3.40 16.44 -3.66
N ALA A 93 2.69 17.08 -4.59
CA ALA A 93 2.54 16.63 -5.98
C ALA A 93 3.88 16.41 -6.70
N TYR A 94 4.82 17.35 -6.51
CA TYR A 94 6.13 17.36 -7.17
C TYR A 94 6.98 16.11 -6.87
N ALA A 95 6.66 15.38 -5.80
CA ALA A 95 7.34 14.16 -5.39
C ALA A 95 6.38 12.99 -5.15
N LYS A 96 5.19 13.03 -5.78
CA LYS A 96 4.18 11.97 -5.71
C LYS A 96 3.81 11.58 -4.28
N ASN A 97 3.71 12.57 -3.39
CA ASN A 97 3.39 12.37 -1.97
C ASN A 97 4.32 11.36 -1.26
N SER A 98 5.57 11.23 -1.72
CA SER A 98 6.52 10.34 -1.06
C SER A 98 6.95 10.87 0.31
N PHE A 99 7.25 9.95 1.22
CA PHE A 99 7.72 10.22 2.57
C PHE A 99 9.12 10.79 2.57
N SER A 100 9.20 12.12 2.55
CA SER A 100 10.39 12.90 2.92
C SER A 100 10.56 12.94 4.44
N LYS A 101 11.77 13.26 4.91
CA LYS A 101 12.00 13.56 6.33
C LYS A 101 11.04 14.64 6.86
N ASN A 102 10.75 15.67 6.04
CA ASN A 102 9.83 16.75 6.40
C ASN A 102 8.38 16.27 6.54
N LEU A 103 7.86 15.57 5.54
CA LEU A 103 6.47 15.09 5.56
C LEU A 103 6.23 14.14 6.75
N ILE A 104 7.18 13.27 7.06
CA ILE A 104 7.08 12.37 8.23
C ILE A 104 7.10 13.16 9.55
N LYS A 105 7.89 14.24 9.65
CA LYS A 105 7.89 15.13 10.81
C LYS A 105 6.54 15.84 10.97
N MET A 106 5.97 16.37 9.88
CA MET A 106 4.65 17.01 9.88
C MET A 106 3.55 16.03 10.27
N LEU A 107 3.59 14.81 9.71
CA LEU A 107 2.63 13.76 10.00
C LEU A 107 2.69 13.33 11.47
N SER A 108 3.89 13.13 12.02
CA SER A 108 4.10 12.84 13.45
C SER A 108 3.47 13.93 14.32
N LYS A 109 3.73 15.22 14.03
CA LYS A 109 3.18 16.34 14.78
C LYS A 109 1.64 16.42 14.68
N ALA A 110 1.09 16.21 13.49
CA ALA A 110 -0.36 16.23 13.27
C ALA A 110 -1.05 15.08 14.04
N VAL A 111 -0.48 13.87 13.99
CA VAL A 111 -1.01 12.70 14.69
C VAL A 111 -0.95 12.89 16.20
N ASP A 112 0.14 13.45 16.74
CA ASP A 112 0.26 13.75 18.16
C ASP A 112 -0.78 14.78 18.63
N ALA A 113 -1.06 15.81 17.83
CA ALA A 113 -2.12 16.76 18.14
C ALA A 113 -3.49 16.06 18.18
N LEU A 114 -3.80 15.24 17.16
CA LEU A 114 -5.08 14.55 17.01
C LEU A 114 -5.34 13.50 18.09
N LYS A 115 -4.32 12.86 18.66
CA LYS A 115 -4.47 11.94 19.80
C LYS A 115 -5.14 12.60 21.01
N SER A 116 -4.91 13.89 21.21
CA SER A 116 -5.38 14.65 22.38
C SER A 116 -6.65 15.45 22.12
N ASP A 117 -7.11 15.49 20.86
CA ASP A 117 -8.22 16.33 20.45
C ASP A 117 -9.58 15.66 20.68
N LYS A 118 -10.25 16.08 21.76
CA LYS A 118 -11.55 15.54 22.18
C LYS A 118 -12.71 15.90 21.24
N LYS A 119 -12.53 16.85 20.32
CA LYS A 119 -13.57 17.25 19.36
C LYS A 119 -13.64 16.30 18.17
N VAL A 120 -12.53 15.61 17.87
CA VAL A 120 -12.43 14.71 16.72
C VAL A 120 -13.21 13.44 17.01
N ARG A 121 -14.01 13.04 16.04
CA ARG A 121 -14.86 11.83 16.07
C ARG A 121 -14.47 10.83 15.00
N THR A 122 -13.88 11.26 13.89
CA THR A 122 -13.37 10.40 12.81
C THR A 122 -12.28 11.13 12.04
N ILE A 123 -11.27 10.40 11.56
CA ILE A 123 -10.17 10.96 10.78
C ILE A 123 -10.15 10.31 9.39
N ILE A 124 -10.05 11.14 8.35
CA ILE A 124 -9.86 10.69 6.97
C ILE A 124 -8.45 11.04 6.53
N VAL A 125 -7.69 10.06 6.07
CA VAL A 125 -6.39 10.24 5.44
C VAL A 125 -6.58 10.20 3.93
N ARG A 126 -6.22 11.28 3.23
CA ARG A 126 -6.32 11.37 1.77
C ARG A 126 -5.13 12.12 1.17
N SER A 127 -5.02 12.06 -0.16
CA SER A 127 -4.14 12.98 -0.88
C SER A 127 -4.77 14.37 -1.06
N GLU A 128 -4.12 15.37 -1.61
CA GLU A 128 -4.81 16.47 -2.33
C GLU A 128 -4.42 16.51 -3.81
N VAL A 129 -3.65 15.51 -4.24
CA VAL A 129 -3.07 15.40 -5.57
C VAL A 129 -3.84 14.34 -6.37
N PRO A 130 -4.52 14.73 -7.47
CA PRO A 130 -5.26 13.77 -8.29
C PRO A 130 -4.38 12.61 -8.79
N GLY A 131 -4.91 11.39 -8.73
CA GLY A 131 -4.25 10.18 -9.24
C GLY A 131 -3.10 9.64 -8.38
N ILE A 132 -2.75 10.29 -7.26
CA ILE A 132 -1.67 9.85 -6.38
C ILE A 132 -2.15 9.86 -4.93
N PHE A 133 -2.16 8.72 -4.25
CA PHE A 133 -2.33 8.68 -2.80
C PHE A 133 -0.99 8.99 -2.12
N CYS A 134 -0.05 8.04 -2.21
CA CYS A 134 1.30 8.15 -1.68
C CYS A 134 2.20 7.10 -2.35
N ALA A 135 3.33 7.52 -2.91
CA ALA A 135 4.27 6.63 -3.59
C ALA A 135 5.23 5.86 -2.65
N GLY A 136 5.11 6.04 -1.33
CA GLY A 136 5.98 5.41 -0.33
C GLY A 136 7.22 6.25 -0.01
N ALA A 137 8.35 5.62 0.31
CA ALA A 137 9.57 6.34 0.70
C ALA A 137 10.12 7.23 -0.44
N ASP A 138 10.65 8.41 -0.10
CA ASP A 138 11.30 9.27 -1.09
C ASP A 138 12.63 8.68 -1.54
N LEU A 139 12.65 8.06 -2.73
CA LEU A 139 13.85 7.44 -3.29
C LEU A 139 14.99 8.45 -3.51
N LYS A 140 14.69 9.74 -3.76
CA LYS A 140 15.73 10.77 -3.94
C LYS A 140 16.45 11.07 -2.63
N GLU A 141 15.73 11.08 -1.51
CA GLU A 141 16.35 11.19 -0.19
C GLU A 141 17.08 9.90 0.19
N ARG A 142 16.49 8.74 -0.11
CA ARG A 142 17.05 7.43 0.22
C ARG A 142 18.41 7.17 -0.41
N VAL A 143 18.63 7.63 -1.65
CA VAL A 143 19.91 7.50 -2.37
C VAL A 143 21.02 8.35 -1.72
N LYS A 144 20.66 9.44 -1.02
CA LYS A 144 21.62 10.33 -0.35
C LYS A 144 21.94 9.91 1.08
N MET A 145 21.24 8.90 1.62
CA MET A 145 21.42 8.44 3.00
C MET A 145 22.58 7.44 3.11
N ASN A 146 23.38 7.60 4.16
CA ASN A 146 24.35 6.60 4.56
C ASN A 146 23.65 5.37 5.16
N SER A 147 24.29 4.20 5.10
CA SER A 147 23.72 2.94 5.62
C SER A 147 23.27 3.02 7.09
N SER A 148 23.97 3.80 7.92
CA SER A 148 23.63 4.04 9.33
C SER A 148 22.35 4.87 9.52
N GLU A 149 21.96 5.69 8.55
CA GLU A 149 20.78 6.56 8.63
C GLU A 149 19.50 5.86 8.17
N VAL A 150 19.63 4.82 7.33
CA VAL A 150 18.52 4.10 6.72
C VAL A 150 17.63 3.45 7.78
N GLY A 151 18.23 2.70 8.70
CA GLY A 151 17.50 1.98 9.74
C GLY A 151 16.67 2.92 10.63
N PRO A 152 17.27 3.99 11.19
CA PRO A 152 16.54 5.02 11.93
C PRO A 152 15.42 5.69 11.13
N PHE A 153 15.66 6.03 9.86
CA PHE A 153 14.65 6.68 9.02
C PHE A 153 13.44 5.77 8.77
N VAL A 154 13.67 4.52 8.36
CA VAL A 154 12.60 3.54 8.15
C VAL A 154 11.85 3.25 9.46
N SER A 155 12.57 3.18 10.59
CA SER A 155 11.96 3.01 11.91
C SER A 155 11.08 4.20 12.30
N LYS A 156 11.47 5.44 11.95
CA LYS A 156 10.64 6.63 12.18
C LYS A 156 9.37 6.61 11.34
N ILE A 157 9.45 6.21 10.06
CA ILE A 157 8.25 5.99 9.21
C ILE A 157 7.32 4.97 9.87
N ARG A 158 7.86 3.80 10.26
CA ARG A 158 7.08 2.74 10.93
C ARG A 158 6.43 3.23 12.22
N ALA A 159 7.15 4.01 13.03
CA ALA A 159 6.63 4.57 14.27
C ALA A 159 5.43 5.50 14.01
N VAL A 160 5.54 6.42 13.05
CA VAL A 160 4.43 7.34 12.71
C VAL A 160 3.23 6.57 12.14
N ILE A 161 3.46 5.57 11.27
CA ILE A 161 2.38 4.70 10.77
C ILE A 161 1.72 3.91 11.92
N ASN A 162 2.49 3.46 12.92
CA ASN A 162 1.94 2.83 14.11
C ASN A 162 1.14 3.81 14.98
N GLU A 163 1.57 5.07 15.10
CA GLU A 163 0.84 6.10 15.83
C GLU A 163 -0.53 6.38 15.19
N ILE A 164 -0.60 6.38 13.85
CA ILE A 164 -1.88 6.50 13.12
C ILE A 164 -2.79 5.30 13.40
N ALA A 165 -2.23 4.09 13.40
CA ALA A 165 -3.00 2.87 13.70
C ALA A 165 -3.55 2.80 15.13
N ASN A 166 -3.04 3.64 16.04
CA ASN A 166 -3.45 3.71 17.44
C ASN A 166 -4.21 5.01 17.77
N LEU A 167 -4.72 5.72 16.76
CA LEU A 167 -5.56 6.89 17.01
C LEU A 167 -6.87 6.46 17.70
N PRO A 168 -7.38 7.23 18.67
CA PRO A 168 -8.49 6.82 19.52
C PRO A 168 -9.87 6.91 18.85
N VAL A 169 -9.91 7.20 17.56
CA VAL A 169 -11.12 7.44 16.76
C VAL A 169 -11.03 6.66 15.46
N PRO A 170 -12.16 6.28 14.84
CA PRO A 170 -12.17 5.64 13.53
C PRO A 170 -11.31 6.38 12.50
N THR A 171 -10.49 5.62 11.77
CA THR A 171 -9.65 6.14 10.70
C THR A 171 -10.01 5.53 9.34
N ILE A 172 -10.15 6.37 8.32
CA ILE A 172 -10.49 5.94 6.95
C ILE A 172 -9.41 6.44 5.98
N ALA A 173 -8.84 5.54 5.19
CA ALA A 173 -7.98 5.90 4.07
C ALA A 173 -8.79 6.01 2.77
N ALA A 174 -8.76 7.18 2.13
CA ALA A 174 -9.39 7.45 0.84
C ALA A 174 -8.35 7.40 -0.29
N ILE A 175 -8.36 6.29 -1.06
CA ILE A 175 -7.35 5.94 -2.06
C ILE A 175 -7.89 6.25 -3.46
N ASP A 176 -7.79 7.51 -3.87
CA ASP A 176 -8.16 7.98 -5.22
C ASP A 176 -7.08 7.79 -6.28
N GLY A 177 -5.95 7.18 -5.92
CA GLY A 177 -4.77 7.13 -6.77
C GLY A 177 -3.72 6.13 -6.34
N LEU A 178 -2.49 6.32 -6.82
CA LEU A 178 -1.36 5.41 -6.57
C LEU A 178 -0.97 5.34 -5.09
N ALA A 179 -1.03 4.14 -4.48
CA ALA A 179 -0.61 3.85 -3.10
C ALA A 179 0.43 2.72 -3.08
N LEU A 180 1.73 3.05 -3.07
CA LEU A 180 2.81 2.07 -3.10
C LEU A 180 3.64 2.07 -1.83
N GLY A 181 4.13 0.88 -1.45
CA GLY A 181 5.00 0.67 -0.30
C GLY A 181 4.48 1.38 0.95
N GLY A 182 5.27 2.32 1.49
CA GLY A 182 4.86 3.16 2.63
C GLY A 182 3.48 3.82 2.51
N GLY A 183 3.02 4.16 1.30
CA GLY A 183 1.67 4.69 1.08
C GLY A 183 0.56 3.68 1.32
N LEU A 184 0.75 2.44 0.86
CA LEU A 184 -0.17 1.35 1.19
C LEU A 184 -0.04 0.94 2.67
N GLU A 185 1.17 1.00 3.25
CA GLU A 185 1.38 0.73 4.68
C GLU A 185 0.67 1.76 5.57
N LEU A 186 0.63 3.02 5.15
CA LEU A 186 -0.18 4.08 5.77
C LEU A 186 -1.68 3.78 5.67
N ALA A 187 -2.16 3.37 4.49
CA ALA A 187 -3.57 3.00 4.32
C ALA A 187 -3.95 1.75 5.15
N LEU A 188 -3.03 0.79 5.29
CA LEU A 188 -3.19 -0.39 6.14
C LEU A 188 -3.23 -0.06 7.63
N ALA A 189 -2.64 1.07 8.04
CA ALA A 189 -2.77 1.56 9.42
C ALA A 189 -4.15 2.14 9.72
N CYS A 190 -4.89 2.61 8.71
CA CYS A 190 -6.27 3.04 8.91
C CYS A 190 -7.19 1.83 9.14
N ASP A 191 -8.26 2.01 9.89
CA ASP A 191 -9.22 0.95 10.19
C ASP A 191 -9.95 0.51 8.92
N ILE A 192 -10.38 1.48 8.10
CA ILE A 192 -11.13 1.24 6.87
C ILE A 192 -10.39 1.84 5.68
N ARG A 193 -10.46 1.15 4.54
CA ARG A 193 -9.91 1.61 3.26
C ARG A 193 -11.00 1.65 2.21
N VAL A 194 -11.06 2.76 1.50
CA VAL A 194 -11.96 3.00 0.36
C VAL A 194 -11.10 3.39 -0.82
N ALA A 195 -11.39 2.86 -2.01
CA ALA A 195 -10.58 3.15 -3.20
C ALA A 195 -11.42 3.41 -4.44
N ALA A 196 -10.86 4.19 -5.36
CA ALA A 196 -11.36 4.23 -6.73
C ALA A 196 -10.97 2.94 -7.47
N SER A 197 -11.80 2.45 -8.39
CA SER A 197 -11.55 1.25 -9.20
C SER A 197 -10.28 1.38 -10.03
N SER A 198 -9.99 2.59 -10.51
CA SER A 198 -8.79 2.92 -11.28
C SER A 198 -7.52 3.06 -10.44
N ALA A 199 -7.66 3.25 -9.11
CA ALA A 199 -6.52 3.38 -8.20
C ALA A 199 -5.62 2.14 -8.26
N LYS A 200 -4.34 2.32 -7.92
CA LYS A 200 -3.33 1.27 -8.02
C LYS A 200 -2.58 1.17 -6.70
N MET A 201 -2.45 -0.03 -6.15
CA MET A 201 -1.84 -0.22 -4.84
C MET A 201 -1.04 -1.52 -4.73
N GLY A 202 0.06 -1.49 -3.98
CA GLY A 202 0.89 -2.67 -3.79
C GLY A 202 2.16 -2.42 -2.96
N LEU A 203 2.73 -3.52 -2.46
CA LEU A 203 4.01 -3.56 -1.77
C LEU A 203 5.07 -4.11 -2.75
N VAL A 204 5.85 -3.20 -3.34
CA VAL A 204 6.78 -3.51 -4.46
C VAL A 204 8.25 -3.58 -4.03
N GLU A 205 8.51 -3.56 -2.73
CA GLU A 205 9.83 -3.47 -2.11
C GLU A 205 10.79 -4.58 -2.54
N THR A 206 10.30 -5.80 -2.79
CA THR A 206 11.14 -6.94 -3.17
C THR A 206 11.78 -6.77 -4.54
N LYS A 207 11.19 -5.97 -5.45
CA LYS A 207 11.84 -5.55 -6.71
C LYS A 207 13.05 -4.64 -6.49
N LEU A 208 13.15 -4.02 -5.33
CA LEU A 208 14.25 -3.14 -4.92
C LEU A 208 15.20 -3.85 -3.93
N ALA A 209 15.13 -5.18 -3.83
CA ALA A 209 15.91 -5.99 -2.90
C ALA A 209 15.75 -5.59 -1.41
N ILE A 210 14.56 -5.07 -1.06
CA ILE A 210 14.18 -4.73 0.32
C ILE A 210 12.81 -5.32 0.66
N ILE A 211 12.37 -5.16 1.90
CA ILE A 211 11.04 -5.62 2.37
C ILE A 211 10.18 -4.43 2.82
N PRO A 212 8.85 -4.58 2.88
CA PRO A 212 7.96 -3.54 3.40
C PRO A 212 8.33 -3.16 4.84
N GLY A 213 8.75 -1.90 5.01
CA GLY A 213 9.42 -1.41 6.22
C GLY A 213 8.53 -0.64 7.18
N GLY A 214 7.38 -0.13 6.74
CA GLY A 214 6.38 0.61 7.52
C GLY A 214 5.34 -0.26 8.25
N GLY A 215 5.50 -1.58 8.18
CA GLY A 215 4.63 -2.56 8.87
C GLY A 215 3.73 -3.38 7.94
N GLY A 216 3.91 -3.29 6.62
CA GLY A 216 3.17 -4.03 5.61
C GLY A 216 3.30 -5.54 5.75
N THR A 217 4.49 -6.03 6.13
CA THR A 217 4.72 -7.46 6.45
C THR A 217 3.87 -7.96 7.61
N GLN A 218 3.33 -7.06 8.43
CA GLN A 218 2.50 -7.37 9.57
C GLN A 218 1.02 -7.13 9.28
N ARG A 219 0.67 -5.96 8.74
CA ARG A 219 -0.72 -5.57 8.52
C ARG A 219 -1.35 -6.25 7.31
N LEU A 220 -0.62 -6.43 6.21
CA LEU A 220 -1.17 -7.04 5.01
C LEU A 220 -1.64 -8.49 5.26
N PRO A 221 -0.84 -9.39 5.88
CA PRO A 221 -1.30 -10.75 6.19
C PRO A 221 -2.50 -10.80 7.14
N ARG A 222 -2.67 -9.80 8.01
CA ARG A 222 -3.82 -9.70 8.91
C ARG A 222 -5.08 -9.22 8.19
N ALA A 223 -4.92 -8.40 7.16
CA ALA A 223 -6.02 -7.86 6.38
C ALA A 223 -6.56 -8.87 5.35
N ILE A 224 -5.67 -9.55 4.62
CA ILE A 224 -6.07 -10.39 3.46
C ILE A 224 -5.66 -11.87 3.59
N GLY A 225 -5.17 -12.27 4.77
CA GLY A 225 -4.65 -13.62 5.00
C GLY A 225 -3.21 -13.82 4.53
N MET A 226 -2.56 -14.84 5.10
CA MET A 226 -1.13 -15.08 4.91
C MET A 226 -0.75 -15.46 3.47
N SER A 227 -1.57 -16.27 2.80
CA SER A 227 -1.27 -16.77 1.45
C SER A 227 -1.22 -15.65 0.42
N LEU A 228 -2.29 -14.85 0.32
CA LEU A 228 -2.37 -13.72 -0.61
C LEU A 228 -1.34 -12.64 -0.27
N ALA A 229 -1.11 -12.34 1.01
CA ALA A 229 -0.10 -11.37 1.40
C ALA A 229 1.32 -11.78 0.96
N LYS A 230 1.67 -13.07 1.10
CA LYS A 230 2.94 -13.60 0.58
C LYS A 230 3.01 -13.49 -0.93
N GLU A 231 1.95 -13.88 -1.65
CA GLU A 231 1.92 -13.77 -3.11
C GLU A 231 2.18 -12.34 -3.58
N LEU A 232 1.49 -11.35 -3.01
CA LEU A 232 1.66 -9.95 -3.38
C LEU A 232 3.05 -9.40 -3.05
N ILE A 233 3.60 -9.73 -1.86
CA ILE A 233 4.94 -9.27 -1.46
C ILE A 233 6.04 -9.97 -2.27
N PHE A 234 5.92 -11.28 -2.52
CA PHE A 234 6.93 -12.04 -3.28
C PHE A 234 6.94 -11.63 -4.75
N SER A 235 5.77 -11.42 -5.36
CA SER A 235 5.66 -10.99 -6.76
C SER A 235 5.85 -9.49 -6.97
N ALA A 236 5.78 -8.68 -5.89
CA ALA A 236 5.71 -7.22 -5.98
C ALA A 236 4.63 -6.76 -6.99
N ARG A 237 3.47 -7.41 -6.95
CA ARG A 237 2.32 -7.11 -7.81
C ARG A 237 1.62 -5.86 -7.32
N VAL A 238 1.18 -5.05 -8.28
CA VAL A 238 0.30 -3.90 -8.05
C VAL A 238 -1.10 -4.33 -8.45
N LEU A 239 -2.05 -4.14 -7.53
CA LEU A 239 -3.47 -4.38 -7.75
C LEU A 239 -4.17 -3.09 -8.15
N ASP A 240 -5.22 -3.20 -8.93
CA ASP A 240 -6.20 -2.12 -9.06
C ASP A 240 -7.25 -2.12 -7.94
N GLY A 241 -8.16 -1.13 -7.94
CA GLY A 241 -9.18 -1.01 -6.90
C GLY A 241 -10.18 -2.17 -6.89
N GLN A 242 -10.48 -2.78 -8.03
CA GLN A 242 -11.41 -3.91 -8.13
C GLN A 242 -10.75 -5.19 -7.61
N GLU A 243 -9.51 -5.45 -8.01
CA GLU A 243 -8.71 -6.56 -7.48
C GLU A 243 -8.50 -6.41 -5.97
N ALA A 244 -8.19 -5.19 -5.50
CA ALA A 244 -8.04 -4.89 -4.09
C ALA A 244 -9.34 -5.17 -3.30
N LYS A 245 -10.51 -4.89 -3.90
CA LYS A 245 -11.80 -5.22 -3.29
C LYS A 245 -12.02 -6.74 -3.25
N ALA A 246 -11.69 -7.44 -4.34
CA ALA A 246 -11.86 -8.89 -4.45
C ALA A 246 -11.05 -9.68 -3.41
N VAL A 247 -9.84 -9.21 -3.10
CA VAL A 247 -8.97 -9.85 -2.07
C VAL A 247 -9.22 -9.33 -0.64
N GLY A 248 -10.19 -8.44 -0.45
CA GLY A 248 -10.50 -7.86 0.86
C GLY A 248 -9.49 -6.81 1.37
N LEU A 249 -8.62 -6.29 0.50
CA LEU A 249 -7.68 -5.23 0.85
C LEU A 249 -8.41 -3.90 1.11
N VAL A 250 -9.48 -3.62 0.35
CA VAL A 250 -10.35 -2.45 0.56
C VAL A 250 -11.79 -2.86 0.82
N SER A 251 -12.50 -2.10 1.66
CA SER A 251 -13.88 -2.39 2.05
C SER A 251 -14.88 -1.85 1.04
N HIS A 252 -14.53 -0.78 0.31
CA HIS A 252 -15.39 -0.18 -0.71
C HIS A 252 -14.56 0.18 -1.94
N VAL A 253 -15.14 -0.05 -3.11
CA VAL A 253 -14.59 0.37 -4.40
C VAL A 253 -15.64 1.21 -5.13
N LEU A 254 -15.21 2.31 -5.74
CA LEU A 254 -16.08 3.23 -6.48
C LEU A 254 -15.50 3.50 -7.86
N GLU A 255 -16.37 3.77 -8.83
CA GLU A 255 -15.90 4.31 -10.10
C GLU A 255 -15.36 5.73 -9.89
N GLN A 256 -14.23 6.05 -10.53
CA GLN A 256 -13.59 7.35 -10.32
C GLN A 256 -14.38 8.46 -11.02
N ASN A 257 -14.62 9.56 -10.31
CA ASN A 257 -15.32 10.71 -10.87
C ASN A 257 -14.35 11.65 -11.60
N GLN A 258 -14.90 12.68 -12.25
CA GLN A 258 -14.11 13.66 -13.01
C GLN A 258 -13.16 14.49 -12.14
N GLU A 259 -13.54 14.73 -10.88
CA GLU A 259 -12.74 15.50 -9.92
C GLU A 259 -11.58 14.68 -9.31
N GLY A 260 -11.60 13.35 -9.46
CA GLY A 260 -10.58 12.46 -8.92
C GLY A 260 -10.65 12.30 -7.40
N ASP A 261 -11.84 12.36 -6.81
CA ASP A 261 -12.08 12.33 -5.36
C ASP A 261 -13.22 11.37 -4.93
N ALA A 262 -13.61 10.41 -5.78
CA ALA A 262 -14.72 9.51 -5.48
C ALA A 262 -14.53 8.68 -4.20
N ALA A 263 -13.29 8.21 -3.93
CA ALA A 263 -12.98 7.49 -2.69
C ALA A 263 -13.07 8.41 -1.46
N TYR A 264 -12.66 9.68 -1.60
CA TYR A 264 -12.81 10.68 -0.56
C TYR A 264 -14.27 10.99 -0.25
N ARG A 265 -15.12 11.16 -1.28
CA ARG A 265 -16.56 11.37 -1.10
C ARG A 265 -17.20 10.21 -0.33
N LYS A 266 -16.90 8.96 -0.70
CA LYS A 266 -17.41 7.81 0.06
C LYS A 266 -16.84 7.72 1.47
N ALA A 267 -15.58 8.12 1.68
CA ALA A 267 -15.02 8.20 3.02
C ALA A 267 -15.72 9.25 3.90
N LEU A 268 -16.11 10.40 3.33
CA LEU A 268 -16.92 11.41 4.02
C LEU A 268 -18.30 10.88 4.37
N ASP A 269 -18.97 10.20 3.45
CA ASP A 269 -20.27 9.58 3.71
C ASP A 269 -20.18 8.59 4.87
N LEU A 270 -19.18 7.70 4.83
CA LEU A 270 -18.96 6.71 5.88
C LEU A 270 -18.60 7.36 7.22
N ALA A 271 -17.82 8.45 7.20
CA ALA A 271 -17.51 9.20 8.41
C ALA A 271 -18.76 9.85 9.02
N ARG A 272 -19.68 10.38 8.20
CA ARG A 272 -20.98 10.91 8.65
C ARG A 272 -21.84 9.82 9.30
N GLU A 273 -21.79 8.60 8.78
CA GLU A 273 -22.48 7.44 9.39
C GLU A 273 -21.96 7.12 10.80
N PHE A 274 -20.73 7.53 11.17
CA PHE A 274 -20.13 7.30 12.49
C PHE A 274 -20.43 8.40 13.52
N LEU A 275 -20.68 9.64 13.07
CA LEU A 275 -20.82 10.81 13.95
C LEU A 275 -21.87 10.63 15.07
N PRO A 276 -23.08 10.09 14.80
CA PRO A 276 -24.10 9.90 15.85
C PRO A 276 -23.66 8.96 17.00
N GLN A 277 -22.77 8.01 16.74
CA GLN A 277 -22.45 6.91 17.65
C GLN A 277 -21.19 7.18 18.50
N VAL A 278 -20.29 8.08 18.07
CA VAL A 278 -19.00 8.31 18.75
C VAL A 278 -19.15 8.93 20.16
N CYS A 279 -20.34 9.39 20.55
CA CYS A 279 -20.52 10.09 21.82
C CYS A 279 -20.67 9.18 23.06
N LEU A 280 -20.98 7.88 22.94
CA LEU A 280 -21.31 7.05 24.12
C LEU A 280 -20.57 5.70 24.24
N ILE A 281 -20.25 4.99 23.15
CA ILE A 281 -19.78 3.57 23.22
C ILE A 281 -18.49 3.32 22.42
N MET A 282 -18.13 4.18 21.48
CA MET A 282 -17.03 3.91 20.54
C MET A 282 -15.65 3.92 21.22
N PHE A 283 -15.40 4.80 22.19
CA PHE A 283 -14.11 4.91 22.88
C PHE A 283 -13.71 3.62 23.64
N PRO A 284 -14.59 3.03 24.48
CA PRO A 284 -14.29 1.74 25.11
C PRO A 284 -14.24 0.57 24.11
N PHE A 285 -15.02 0.61 23.02
CA PHE A 285 -14.97 -0.42 21.97
C PHE A 285 -13.64 -0.42 21.20
N PHE A 286 -13.11 0.77 20.85
CA PHE A 286 -11.79 0.90 20.24
C PHE A 286 -10.70 0.41 21.19
N LEU A 287 -10.74 0.81 22.47
CA LEU A 287 -9.81 0.29 23.47
C LEU A 287 -9.86 -1.24 23.59
N LEU A 288 -11.04 -1.86 23.45
CA LEU A 288 -11.18 -3.32 23.47
C LEU A 288 -10.55 -3.97 22.22
N LEU A 289 -10.86 -3.46 21.03
CA LEU A 289 -10.25 -3.94 19.77
C LEU A 289 -8.73 -3.73 19.76
N ASP A 290 -8.26 -2.60 20.28
CA ASP A 290 -6.84 -2.28 20.38
C ASP A 290 -6.14 -3.09 21.48
N HIS A 291 -6.83 -3.45 22.56
CA HIS A 291 -6.29 -4.40 23.55
C HIS A 291 -6.01 -5.77 22.89
N PHE A 292 -6.90 -6.24 22.02
CA PHE A 292 -6.65 -7.43 21.20
C PHE A 292 -5.48 -7.22 20.22
N ARG A 293 -5.32 -6.03 19.63
CA ARG A 293 -4.18 -5.69 18.76
C ARG A 293 -2.85 -5.68 19.54
N ALA A 294 -2.80 -5.04 20.71
CA ALA A 294 -1.61 -4.86 21.53
C ALA A 294 -1.09 -6.17 22.14
N ASN A 295 -1.97 -7.05 22.63
CA ASN A 295 -1.55 -8.34 23.19
C ASN A 295 -0.92 -9.26 22.14
N ARG A 296 -1.35 -9.19 20.88
CA ARG A 296 -0.72 -9.95 19.79
C ARG A 296 0.56 -9.32 19.25
N GLN A 297 0.71 -8.00 19.35
CA GLN A 297 1.93 -7.32 18.91
C GLN A 297 3.12 -7.54 19.87
N LYS A 298 2.87 -7.61 21.19
CA LYS A 298 3.88 -8.01 22.19
C LYS A 298 4.47 -9.41 21.93
N GLN A 299 3.64 -10.35 21.46
CA GLN A 299 4.06 -11.70 21.08
C GLN A 299 5.00 -11.71 19.86
N GLN A 300 4.99 -10.66 19.04
CA GLN A 300 5.74 -10.60 17.79
C GLN A 300 6.99 -9.73 17.88
N SER A 301 6.99 -8.68 18.73
CA SER A 301 8.19 -7.89 19.02
C SER A 301 9.32 -8.69 19.66
N SER A 302 9.01 -9.80 20.34
CA SER A 302 10.02 -10.75 20.86
C SER A 302 10.69 -11.60 19.78
N LEU A 303 10.16 -11.64 18.55
CA LEU A 303 10.68 -12.41 17.42
C LEU A 303 11.47 -11.55 16.41
N VAL A 304 11.32 -10.22 16.42
CA VAL A 304 11.99 -9.30 15.48
C VAL A 304 13.53 -9.25 15.67
N PRO A 305 14.09 -9.32 16.90
CA PRO A 305 15.55 -9.37 17.07
C PRO A 305 16.18 -10.64 16.49
N LEU A 306 15.44 -11.75 16.43
CA LEU A 306 15.91 -13.04 15.92
C LEU A 306 16.09 -13.07 14.40
N MET A 307 15.32 -12.29 13.64
CA MET A 307 15.43 -12.25 12.17
C MET A 307 16.41 -11.18 11.66
N SER A 308 16.74 -10.16 12.45
CA SER A 308 17.70 -9.13 12.06
C SER A 308 19.16 -9.63 12.03
N LEU A 309 19.44 -10.81 12.60
CA LEU A 309 20.74 -11.48 12.55
C LEU A 309 20.90 -12.43 11.34
N ALA A 310 19.85 -12.71 10.58
CA ALA A 310 19.89 -13.69 9.49
C ALA A 310 20.26 -13.12 8.10
N CYS A 311 20.52 -11.81 7.98
CA CYS A 311 21.03 -11.19 6.75
C CYS A 311 22.52 -10.83 6.89
N PHE A 312 23.38 -11.84 6.78
CA PHE A 312 24.76 -11.66 6.36
C PHE A 312 24.92 -12.18 4.92
N PRO A 313 25.62 -11.46 4.03
CA PRO A 313 25.88 -11.97 2.69
C PRO A 313 26.77 -13.21 2.78
N SER A 314 26.41 -14.25 2.05
CA SER A 314 27.27 -15.42 1.86
C SER A 314 28.51 -15.02 1.08
N ARG A 315 29.59 -14.67 1.78
CA ARG A 315 30.98 -14.88 1.35
C ARG A 315 31.89 -14.74 2.56
N GLU A 316 32.65 -15.81 2.79
CA GLU A 316 33.92 -15.82 3.51
C GLU A 316 33.89 -15.78 5.05
N VAL A 317 33.80 -16.96 5.70
CA VAL A 317 34.57 -17.24 6.93
C VAL A 317 34.94 -18.73 6.97
N ARG A 318 36.14 -19.06 6.51
CA ARG A 318 36.90 -20.21 7.03
C ARG A 318 37.76 -19.68 8.18
N GLY A 319 37.68 -20.32 9.34
CA GLY A 319 38.73 -20.30 10.36
C GLY A 319 38.51 -19.37 11.56
N SER A 320 38.16 -19.96 12.71
CA SER A 320 38.87 -19.88 14.00
C SER A 320 37.90 -20.08 15.16
N SER A 321 38.34 -20.83 16.18
CA SER A 321 37.58 -21.36 17.31
C SER A 321 37.15 -20.31 18.36
N GLU A 322 37.41 -19.02 18.15
CA GLU A 322 37.08 -17.96 19.11
C GLU A 322 35.65 -17.41 18.97
N THR A 323 34.99 -17.59 17.82
CA THR A 323 33.62 -17.10 17.59
C THR A 323 32.51 -17.97 18.21
N ARG A 324 32.85 -19.18 18.69
CA ARG A 324 31.88 -20.05 19.39
C ARG A 324 31.67 -19.66 20.85
N ASN A 325 32.66 -19.04 21.50
CA ASN A 325 32.54 -18.66 22.91
C ASN A 325 31.72 -17.37 23.14
N SER A 326 31.68 -16.46 22.18
CA SER A 326 30.91 -15.21 22.28
C SER A 326 29.39 -15.45 22.23
N VAL A 327 28.97 -16.47 21.47
CA VAL A 327 27.55 -16.85 21.32
C VAL A 327 27.03 -17.57 22.57
N LEU A 328 27.85 -18.38 23.23
CA LEU A 328 27.43 -19.13 24.43
C LEU A 328 27.32 -18.27 25.69
N VAL A 329 28.17 -17.23 25.82
CA VAL A 329 28.15 -16.31 26.97
C VAL A 329 26.90 -15.42 26.95
N TYR A 330 26.39 -15.06 25.76
CA TYR A 330 25.18 -14.22 25.64
C TYR A 330 23.88 -15.00 25.90
N ILE A 331 23.86 -16.32 25.64
CA ILE A 331 22.70 -17.20 25.92
C ILE A 331 22.49 -17.38 27.43
N LYS A 332 23.57 -17.42 28.23
CA LYS A 332 23.47 -17.53 29.71
C LYS A 332 23.02 -16.25 30.41
N SER A 333 23.13 -15.09 29.77
CA SER A 333 22.69 -13.80 30.34
C SER A 333 21.18 -13.55 30.20
N LEU A 334 20.46 -14.37 29.43
CA LEU A 334 19.03 -14.17 29.12
C LEU A 334 18.09 -15.09 29.91
N GLN A 335 18.59 -15.78 30.94
CA GLN A 335 17.81 -16.68 31.81
C GLN A 335 17.65 -16.19 33.26
N ASN A 336 18.02 -14.95 33.58
CA ASN A 336 17.65 -14.26 34.84
C ASN A 336 16.97 -12.93 34.53
#